data_AF-A0A8T2VDD7-F1
#
_entry.id   AF-A0A8T2VDD7-F1
#
_cell.length_a   1.000
_cell.length_b   1.000
_cell.length_c   1.000
_cell.angle_alpha   90.00
_cell.angle_beta   90.00
_cell.angle_gamma   90.00
#
_symmetry.space_group_name_H-M   'P 1'
#
loop_
_entity.id
_entity.type
_entity.pdbx_description
1 polymer ?
#
loop_
_entity_poly.entity_id
_entity_poly.type
_entity_poly.pdbx_seq_one_letter_code
_entity_poly.pdbx_strand_id
1 'polypeptide(L)'
;MQTYLPHHLRVVIGQLRVSSHQLEIERGRSRGVPREERWCPVCQTEVESEEHFVIRCPTYLDLRAQFQIEESFQLCMTMGDQRRLGCFLTAAYERRERSLQYIHQPRVSTQQTITQFFQRVELHQRGPSIGLTLHQAEAQRARRRPRMGGYRRPRLYQEDVSRIRIAYDHMMEHRCTTTP
;
A
#
# COMPACT_ATOMS: atom_id res chain seq x y z
N MET A 1 -3.87 -7.57 -27.47
CA MET A 1 -4.08 -7.20 -26.05
C MET A 1 -2.87 -7.64 -25.25
N GLN A 2 -2.10 -6.73 -24.65
CA GLN A 2 -1.10 -7.12 -23.64
C GLN A 2 -1.85 -7.52 -22.37
N THR A 3 -2.08 -8.82 -22.21
CA THR A 3 -2.85 -9.39 -21.09
C THR A 3 -2.12 -9.32 -19.74
N TYR A 4 -0.83 -8.94 -19.74
CA TYR A 4 0.00 -8.95 -18.55
C TYR A 4 0.47 -7.56 -18.15
N LEU A 5 -0.16 -7.01 -17.10
CA LEU A 5 0.31 -5.79 -16.44
C LEU A 5 1.49 -6.14 -15.51
N PRO A 6 2.65 -5.44 -15.58
CA PRO A 6 3.78 -5.66 -14.68
C PRO A 6 3.38 -5.61 -13.20
N HIS A 7 4.08 -6.39 -12.36
CA HIS A 7 3.73 -6.53 -10.94
C HIS A 7 3.68 -5.20 -10.20
N HIS A 8 4.69 -4.33 -10.38
CA HIS A 8 4.73 -3.03 -9.71
C HIS A 8 3.53 -2.14 -10.08
N LEU A 9 3.09 -2.16 -11.36
CA LEU A 9 1.92 -1.42 -11.80
C LEU A 9 0.62 -1.96 -11.20
N ARG A 10 0.49 -3.29 -11.07
CA ARG A 10 -0.66 -3.90 -10.37
C ARG A 10 -0.71 -3.49 -8.91
N VAL A 11 0.45 -3.42 -8.24
CA VAL A 11 0.56 -3.04 -6.84
C VAL A 11 0.11 -1.59 -6.63
N VAL A 12 0.64 -0.64 -7.40
CA VAL A 12 0.31 0.79 -7.22
C VAL A 12 -1.17 1.08 -7.52
N ILE A 13 -1.74 0.46 -8.56
CA ILE A 13 -3.17 0.58 -8.88
C ILE A 13 -4.01 -0.06 -7.78
N GLY A 14 -3.62 -1.24 -7.29
CA GLY A 14 -4.30 -1.93 -6.21
C GLY A 14 -4.32 -1.11 -4.93
N GLN A 15 -3.18 -0.53 -4.55
CA GLN A 15 -3.06 0.37 -3.40
C GLN A 15 -3.99 1.57 -3.51
N LEU A 16 -4.08 2.19 -4.70
CA LEU A 16 -5.02 3.28 -4.94
C LEU A 16 -6.47 2.84 -4.76
N ARG A 17 -6.86 1.69 -5.33
CA ARG A 17 -8.25 1.17 -5.28
C ARG A 17 -8.73 0.81 -3.89
N VAL A 18 -7.83 0.32 -3.03
CA VAL A 18 -8.17 -0.14 -1.67
C VAL A 18 -7.83 0.90 -0.61
N SER A 19 -7.54 2.14 -1.01
CA SER A 19 -7.13 3.24 -0.13
C SER A 19 -5.97 2.87 0.81
N SER A 20 -5.02 2.07 0.32
CA SER A 20 -3.79 1.66 1.02
C SER A 20 -2.58 2.47 0.54
N HIS A 21 -2.77 3.78 0.40
CA HIS A 21 -1.77 4.74 -0.07
C HIS A 21 -1.48 5.83 0.95
N GLN A 22 -0.49 6.70 0.65
CA GLN A 22 -0.01 7.73 1.57
C GLN A 22 -0.53 9.15 1.28
N LEU A 23 -1.58 9.30 0.47
CA LEU A 23 -2.27 10.58 0.29
C LEU A 23 -2.86 11.06 1.63
N GLU A 24 -2.95 12.38 1.82
CA GLU A 24 -3.41 12.98 3.08
C GLU A 24 -4.84 12.57 3.44
N ILE A 25 -5.70 12.21 2.47
CA ILE A 25 -7.04 11.73 2.80
C ILE A 25 -7.02 10.52 3.75
N GLU A 26 -6.04 9.62 3.59
CA GLU A 26 -5.83 8.43 4.43
C GLU A 26 -4.81 8.66 5.55
N ARG A 27 -3.71 9.34 5.24
CA ARG A 27 -2.65 9.62 6.22
C ARG A 27 -3.14 10.55 7.32
N GLY A 28 -3.84 11.61 6.93
CA GLY A 28 -4.47 12.57 7.85
C GLY A 28 -5.61 11.93 8.65
N ARG A 29 -6.40 11.04 8.03
CA ARG A 29 -7.43 10.25 8.74
C ARG A 29 -6.84 9.47 9.91
N SER A 30 -5.74 8.75 9.66
CA SER A 30 -5.06 7.96 10.68
C SER A 30 -4.46 8.80 11.81
N ARG A 31 -4.19 10.08 11.54
CA ARG A 31 -3.69 11.06 12.52
C ARG A 31 -4.79 11.86 13.23
N GLY A 32 -6.07 11.62 12.89
CA GLY A 32 -7.19 12.38 13.45
C GLY A 32 -7.35 13.79 12.91
N VAL A 33 -6.73 14.12 11.76
CA VAL A 33 -6.87 15.44 11.12
C VAL A 33 -8.26 15.56 10.47
N PRO A 34 -9.01 16.67 10.70
CA PRO A 34 -10.29 16.93 10.02
C PRO A 34 -10.15 16.85 8.50
N ARG A 35 -11.20 16.43 7.78
CA ARG A 35 -11.10 16.18 6.33
C ARG A 35 -10.69 17.44 5.57
N GLU A 36 -11.20 18.58 6.01
CA GLU A 36 -11.01 19.92 5.44
C GLU A 36 -9.56 20.40 5.57
N GLU A 37 -8.80 19.83 6.51
CA GLU A 37 -7.40 20.18 6.78
C GLU A 37 -6.41 19.22 6.11
N ARG A 38 -6.88 18.19 5.39
CA ARG A 38 -6.03 17.19 4.71
C ARG A 38 -5.55 17.69 3.34
N TRP A 39 -4.95 18.87 3.32
CA TRP A 39 -4.50 19.56 2.11
C TRP A 39 -3.47 18.75 1.32
N CYS A 40 -3.54 18.82 0.00
CA CYS A 40 -2.49 18.33 -0.89
C CYS A 40 -1.17 19.02 -0.56
N PRO A 41 -0.13 18.30 -0.13
CA PRO A 41 1.11 18.93 0.30
C PRO A 41 1.92 19.48 -0.88
N VAL A 42 1.58 19.07 -2.11
CA VAL A 42 2.29 19.49 -3.33
C VAL A 42 1.69 20.76 -3.91
N CYS A 43 0.37 20.82 -4.14
CA CYS A 43 -0.26 22.01 -4.74
C CYS A 43 -0.93 22.93 -3.72
N GLN A 44 -1.27 22.44 -2.52
CA GLN A 44 -1.89 23.21 -1.43
C GLN A 44 -3.21 23.91 -1.78
N THR A 45 -3.88 23.48 -2.85
CA THR A 45 -5.12 24.13 -3.34
C THR A 45 -6.40 23.48 -2.84
N GLU A 46 -6.37 22.18 -2.52
CA GLU A 46 -7.52 21.44 -2.01
C GLU A 46 -7.09 20.17 -1.25
N VAL A 47 -8.06 19.43 -0.70
CA VAL A 47 -7.85 18.17 0.00
C VAL A 47 -7.25 17.11 -0.92
N GLU A 48 -6.24 16.37 -0.43
CA GLU A 48 -5.55 15.32 -1.19
C GLU A 48 -6.35 14.01 -1.27
N SER A 49 -7.50 14.04 -1.96
CA SER A 49 -8.23 12.82 -2.31
C SER A 49 -7.58 12.09 -3.50
N GLU A 50 -7.98 10.83 -3.71
CA GLU A 50 -7.59 10.03 -4.88
C GLU A 50 -8.00 10.72 -6.18
N GLU A 51 -9.20 11.28 -6.22
CA GLU A 51 -9.68 12.05 -7.37
C GLU A 51 -8.87 13.33 -7.59
N HIS A 52 -8.53 14.06 -6.53
CA HIS A 52 -7.63 15.20 -6.65
C HIS A 52 -6.29 14.76 -7.23
N PHE A 53 -5.68 13.73 -6.65
CA PHE A 53 -4.38 13.23 -7.04
C PHE A 53 -4.34 12.77 -8.50
N VAL A 54 -5.35 12.01 -8.95
CA VAL A 54 -5.37 11.45 -10.30
C VAL A 54 -5.82 12.46 -11.34
N ILE A 55 -6.84 13.28 -11.06
CA ILE A 55 -7.55 14.06 -12.08
C ILE A 55 -7.29 15.57 -11.95
N ARG A 56 -7.35 16.13 -10.73
CA ARG A 56 -7.49 17.59 -10.55
C ARG A 56 -6.20 18.32 -10.21
N CYS A 57 -5.22 17.65 -9.59
CA CYS A 57 -4.02 18.29 -9.08
C CYS A 57 -3.23 18.97 -10.21
N PRO A 58 -3.00 20.30 -10.16
CA PRO A 58 -2.34 21.01 -11.26
C PRO A 58 -0.87 20.58 -11.43
N THR A 59 -0.21 20.09 -10.38
CA THR A 59 1.19 19.65 -10.42
C THR A 59 1.44 18.42 -11.30
N TYR A 60 0.39 17.68 -11.66
CA TYR A 60 0.50 16.48 -12.50
C TYR A 60 -0.13 16.67 -13.88
N LEU A 61 -0.39 17.91 -14.31
CA LEU A 61 -1.03 18.20 -15.59
C LEU A 61 -0.22 17.67 -16.78
N ASP A 62 1.10 17.86 -16.75
CA ASP A 62 2.04 17.33 -17.74
C ASP A 62 2.07 15.79 -17.74
N LEU A 63 2.05 15.15 -16.56
CA LEU A 63 2.00 13.68 -16.47
C LEU A 63 0.67 13.12 -16.99
N ARG A 64 -0.45 13.77 -16.66
CA ARG A 64 -1.77 13.37 -17.18
C ARG A 64 -1.80 13.44 -18.70
N ALA A 65 -1.25 14.50 -19.30
CA ALA A 65 -1.13 14.64 -20.74
C ALA A 65 -0.21 13.57 -21.35
N GLN A 66 0.96 13.33 -20.73
CA GLN A 66 1.94 12.34 -21.18
C GLN A 66 1.36 10.92 -21.20
N PHE A 67 0.61 10.54 -20.17
CA PHE A 67 0.03 9.20 -20.04
C PHE A 67 -1.41 9.10 -20.55
N GLN A 68 -1.98 10.18 -21.10
CA GLN A 68 -3.34 10.22 -21.64
C GLN A 68 -4.37 9.71 -20.61
N ILE A 69 -4.33 10.29 -19.42
CA ILE A 69 -5.25 9.96 -18.33
C ILE A 69 -6.63 10.54 -18.60
N GLU A 70 -7.66 9.70 -18.48
CA GLU A 70 -9.08 10.07 -18.62
C GLU A 70 -9.46 11.21 -17.67
N GLU A 71 -10.36 12.10 -18.11
CA GLU A 71 -10.85 13.21 -17.28
C GLU A 71 -11.80 12.74 -16.16
N SER A 72 -12.37 11.55 -16.28
CA SER A 72 -13.23 10.95 -15.25
C SER A 72 -12.46 9.94 -14.41
N PHE A 73 -12.45 10.16 -13.09
CA PHE A 73 -11.87 9.22 -12.14
C PHE A 73 -12.45 7.81 -12.29
N GLN A 74 -13.78 7.70 -12.43
CA GLN A 74 -14.44 6.40 -12.56
C GLN A 74 -14.01 5.66 -13.83
N LEU A 75 -13.93 6.36 -14.96
CA LEU A 75 -13.48 5.77 -16.22
C LEU A 75 -12.02 5.33 -16.14
N CYS A 76 -11.15 6.17 -15.58
CA CYS A 76 -9.74 5.86 -15.35
C CYS A 76 -9.57 4.56 -14.54
N MET A 77 -10.38 4.42 -13.48
CA MET A 77 -10.27 3.28 -12.57
C MET A 77 -10.90 1.99 -13.10
N THR A 78 -11.82 2.02 -14.06
CA THR A 78 -12.59 0.83 -14.49
C THR A 78 -12.38 0.43 -15.94
N MET A 79 -12.37 1.39 -16.87
CA MET A 79 -12.37 1.14 -18.32
C MET A 79 -11.11 1.68 -19.02
N GLY A 80 -10.33 2.51 -18.34
CA GLY A 80 -9.10 3.08 -18.88
C GLY A 80 -7.96 2.06 -19.03
N ASP A 81 -6.99 2.42 -19.87
CA ASP A 81 -5.75 1.66 -20.03
C ASP A 81 -4.98 1.60 -18.70
N GLN A 82 -5.08 0.45 -18.04
CA GLN A 82 -4.46 0.20 -16.74
C GLN A 82 -2.94 0.29 -16.77
N ARG A 83 -2.30 0.08 -17.94
CA ARG A 83 -0.85 0.26 -18.07
C ARG A 83 -0.48 1.73 -17.98
N ARG A 84 -1.22 2.58 -18.68
CA ARG A 84 -1.03 4.04 -18.62
C ARG A 84 -1.33 4.59 -17.24
N LEU A 85 -2.44 4.16 -16.62
CA LEU A 85 -2.77 4.50 -15.24
C LEU A 85 -1.63 4.10 -14.29
N GLY A 86 -1.15 2.86 -14.37
CA GLY A 86 -0.05 2.40 -13.52
C GLY A 86 1.22 3.24 -13.71
N CYS A 87 1.62 3.52 -14.95
CA CYS A 87 2.79 4.33 -15.24
C CYS A 87 2.63 5.76 -14.70
N PHE A 88 1.46 6.36 -14.90
CA PHE A 88 1.12 7.67 -14.35
C PHE A 88 1.21 7.68 -12.83
N LEU A 89 0.57 6.72 -12.14
CA LEU A 89 0.59 6.65 -10.68
C LEU A 89 2.02 6.52 -10.17
N THR A 90 2.83 5.68 -10.80
CA THR A 90 4.24 5.53 -10.43
C THR A 90 4.98 6.87 -10.54
N ALA A 91 4.88 7.55 -11.67
CA ALA A 91 5.53 8.84 -11.89
C ALA A 91 4.99 9.95 -10.96
N ALA A 92 3.68 9.99 -10.72
CA ALA A 92 3.04 10.97 -9.86
C ALA A 92 3.45 10.78 -8.39
N TYR A 93 3.48 9.54 -7.89
CA TYR A 93 3.97 9.25 -6.54
C TYR A 93 5.44 9.59 -6.39
N GLU A 94 6.30 9.23 -7.35
CA GLU A 94 7.72 9.61 -7.30
C GLU A 94 7.91 11.13 -7.25
N ARG A 95 7.16 11.88 -8.06
CA ARG A 95 7.20 13.34 -8.06
C ARG A 95 6.74 13.90 -6.72
N ARG A 96 5.63 13.38 -6.18
CA ARG A 96 5.11 13.75 -4.86
C ARG A 96 6.16 13.57 -3.78
N GLU A 97 6.78 12.38 -3.71
CA GLU A 97 7.78 12.08 -2.69
C GLU A 97 9.01 12.97 -2.81
N ARG A 98 9.45 13.30 -4.04
CA ARG A 98 10.52 14.29 -4.26
C ARG A 98 10.14 15.68 -3.76
N SER A 99 8.91 16.14 -4.04
CA SER A 99 8.41 17.41 -3.52
C SER A 99 8.33 17.42 -2.00
N LEU A 100 7.91 16.32 -1.38
CA LEU A 100 7.86 16.19 0.08
C LEU A 100 9.25 16.15 0.72
N GLN A 101 10.21 15.44 0.12
CA GLN A 101 11.60 15.43 0.58
C GLN A 101 12.24 16.83 0.48
N TYR A 102 11.89 17.60 -0.55
CA TYR A 102 12.33 18.99 -0.69
C TYR A 102 11.73 19.90 0.40
N ILE A 103 10.43 19.75 0.70
CA ILE A 103 9.77 20.48 1.80
C ILE A 103 10.36 20.05 3.16
N HIS A 104 10.74 18.79 3.30
CA HIS A 104 11.41 18.22 4.48
C HIS A 104 12.94 18.25 4.37
N GLN A 105 13.55 19.41 4.06
CA GLN A 105 14.96 19.62 4.43
C GLN A 105 15.17 19.26 5.91
N PRO A 106 16.30 18.63 6.26
CA PRO A 106 16.35 17.69 7.37
C PRO A 106 16.16 18.40 8.71
N ARG A 107 14.96 18.29 9.28
CA ARG A 107 14.87 18.19 10.74
C ARG A 107 15.50 16.85 11.08
N VAL A 108 16.70 16.92 11.67
CA VAL A 108 17.51 15.79 12.17
C VAL A 108 16.65 14.57 12.40
N SER A 109 16.92 13.51 11.64
CA SER A 109 16.15 12.26 11.73
C SER A 109 16.13 11.79 13.18
N THR A 110 14.95 11.55 13.74
CA THR A 110 14.82 10.97 15.09
C THR A 110 15.59 9.65 15.21
N GLN A 111 15.80 8.93 14.11
CA GLN A 111 16.68 7.75 14.07
C GLN A 111 18.16 8.09 14.24
N GLN A 112 18.64 9.21 13.71
CA GLN A 112 20.01 9.67 13.97
C GLN A 112 20.17 10.03 15.45
N THR A 113 19.16 10.64 16.08
CA THR A 113 19.19 10.95 17.51
C THR A 113 19.21 9.69 18.38
N ILE A 114 18.42 8.67 18.04
CA ILE A 114 18.45 7.37 18.74
C ILE A 114 19.81 6.70 18.57
N THR A 115 20.35 6.68 17.35
CA THR A 115 21.65 6.06 17.05
C THR A 115 22.78 6.78 17.79
N GLN A 116 22.77 8.12 17.80
CA GLN A 116 23.73 8.94 18.56
C GLN A 116 23.55 8.81 20.08
N PHE A 117 22.32 8.63 20.57
CA PHE A 117 22.04 8.38 21.98
C PHE A 117 22.67 7.06 22.43
N PHE A 118 22.49 5.98 21.68
CA PHE A 118 23.10 4.68 22.00
C PHE A 118 24.62 4.65 21.76
N GLN A 119 25.16 5.48 20.86
CA GLN A 119 26.60 5.63 20.67
C GLN A 119 27.29 6.41 21.80
N ARG A 120 26.58 7.34 22.46
CA ARG A 120 27.11 8.11 23.61
C ARG A 120 27.13 7.31 24.91
N VAL A 121 26.38 6.22 24.99
CA VAL A 121 26.51 5.25 26.08
C VAL A 121 27.70 4.36 25.73
N GLU A 122 28.91 4.79 26.09
CA GLU A 122 30.02 3.84 26.21
C GLU A 122 29.54 2.74 27.17
N LEU A 123 29.38 1.53 26.63
CA LEU A 123 29.12 0.32 27.40
C LEU A 123 30.33 0.08 28.32
N HIS A 124 30.40 0.82 29.41
CA HIS A 124 31.22 0.46 30.55
C HIS A 124 30.66 -0.86 31.06
N GLN A 125 31.31 -1.96 30.66
CA GLN A 125 31.05 -3.33 31.08
C GLN A 125 31.35 -3.51 32.57
N ARG A 126 30.60 -2.82 33.44
CA ARG A 126 30.69 -2.99 34.90
C ARG A 126 29.30 -3.24 35.46
N GLY A 127 28.77 -4.42 35.13
CA GLY A 127 27.57 -4.96 35.76
C GLY A 127 27.27 -6.35 35.21
N PRO A 128 26.83 -7.32 36.04
CA PRO A 128 26.47 -8.64 35.56
C PRO A 128 25.31 -8.52 34.57
N SER A 129 25.46 -9.14 33.39
CA SER A 129 24.46 -9.08 32.33
C SER A 129 23.14 -9.68 32.82
N ILE A 130 22.11 -8.84 32.94
CA ILE A 130 20.73 -9.26 33.25
C ILE A 130 20.14 -10.11 32.08
N GLY A 131 20.82 -10.16 30.93
CA GLY A 131 20.43 -10.94 29.76
C GLY A 131 21.05 -12.34 29.72
N LEU A 132 20.35 -13.24 29.04
CA LEU A 132 20.89 -14.53 28.65
C LEU A 132 22.08 -14.34 27.70
N THR A 133 23.12 -15.14 27.88
CA THR A 133 24.20 -15.21 26.87
C THR A 133 23.63 -15.69 25.54
N LEU A 134 24.31 -15.41 24.43
CA LEU A 134 23.88 -15.83 23.09
C LEU A 134 23.57 -17.34 23.05
N HIS A 135 24.45 -18.14 23.66
CA HIS A 135 24.29 -19.58 23.80
C HIS A 135 23.05 -19.97 24.62
N GLN A 136 22.77 -19.26 25.71
CA GLN A 136 21.57 -19.49 26.52
C GLN A 136 20.28 -19.12 25.75
N ALA A 137 20.30 -18.03 24.98
CA ALA A 137 19.18 -17.64 24.13
C ALA A 137 18.93 -18.65 23.01
N GLU A 138 19.99 -19.20 22.40
CA GLU A 138 19.91 -20.25 21.38
C GLU A 138 19.35 -21.56 21.94
N ALA A 139 19.83 -21.99 23.12
CA ALA A 139 19.29 -23.15 23.80
C ALA A 139 17.80 -22.99 24.15
N GLN A 140 17.37 -21.77 24.53
CA GLN A 140 15.97 -21.49 24.79
C GLN A 140 15.13 -21.52 23.50
N ARG A 141 15.64 -21.00 22.38
CA ARG A 141 14.95 -21.08 21.07
C ARG A 141 14.79 -22.53 20.61
N ALA A 142 15.79 -23.37 20.84
CA ALA A 142 15.75 -24.79 20.52
C ALA A 142 14.69 -25.58 21.33
N ARG A 143 14.36 -25.10 22.54
CA ARG A 143 13.33 -25.72 23.42
C ARG A 143 11.91 -25.24 23.15
N ARG A 144 11.70 -24.13 22.44
CA ARG A 144 10.33 -23.70 22.08
C ARG A 144 9.78 -24.63 21.00
N ARG A 145 8.47 -24.95 21.09
CA ARG A 145 7.76 -25.76 20.09
C ARG A 145 8.12 -25.29 18.67
N PRO A 146 8.32 -26.21 17.70
CA PRO A 146 8.61 -25.83 16.33
C PRO A 146 7.55 -24.83 15.83
N ARG A 147 7.95 -23.89 14.98
CA ARG A 147 7.01 -23.04 14.24
C ARG A 147 5.94 -23.97 13.66
N MET A 148 4.68 -23.78 14.05
CA MET A 148 3.56 -24.52 13.48
C MET A 148 3.69 -24.46 11.97
N GLY A 149 3.85 -25.62 11.32
CA GLY A 149 3.76 -25.70 9.87
C GLY A 149 2.44 -25.07 9.45
N GLY A 150 2.48 -24.23 8.41
CA GLY A 150 1.29 -23.52 7.92
C GLY A 150 0.08 -24.45 7.81
N TYR A 151 -1.09 -23.93 8.18
CA TYR A 151 -2.36 -24.64 8.24
C TYR A 151 -2.59 -25.48 6.96
N ARG A 152 -2.45 -26.81 7.05
CA ARG A 152 -2.88 -27.70 5.96
C ARG A 152 -4.41 -27.72 5.96
N ARG A 153 -5.03 -27.18 4.91
CA ARG A 153 -6.49 -27.13 4.75
C ARG A 153 -7.09 -28.54 4.85
N PRO A 154 -8.11 -28.78 5.70
CA PRO A 154 -8.82 -30.06 5.74
C PRO A 154 -9.57 -30.35 4.44
N ARG A 155 -9.53 -31.60 3.96
CA ARG A 155 -10.25 -32.09 2.76
C ARG A 155 -11.76 -31.81 2.77
N LEU A 156 -12.35 -31.67 3.96
CA LEU A 156 -13.80 -31.48 4.14
C LEU A 156 -14.37 -30.23 3.44
N TYR A 157 -13.55 -29.23 3.10
CA TYR A 157 -13.99 -28.03 2.39
C TYR A 157 -13.94 -28.12 0.86
N GLN A 158 -13.32 -29.16 0.26
CA GLN A 158 -13.24 -29.26 -1.20
C GLN A 158 -14.60 -29.57 -1.82
N GLU A 159 -15.40 -30.42 -1.18
CA GLU A 159 -16.74 -30.77 -1.65
C GLU A 159 -17.70 -29.57 -1.57
N ASP A 160 -17.64 -28.81 -0.48
CA ASP A 160 -18.44 -27.60 -0.33
C ASP A 160 -18.04 -26.50 -1.33
N VAL A 161 -16.74 -26.33 -1.58
CA VAL A 161 -16.26 -25.41 -2.61
C VAL A 161 -16.71 -25.85 -4.01
N SER A 162 -16.69 -27.15 -4.31
CA SER A 162 -17.22 -27.68 -5.57
C SER A 162 -18.73 -27.47 -5.71
N ARG A 163 -19.49 -27.68 -4.63
CA ARG A 163 -20.95 -27.44 -4.60
C ARG A 163 -21.29 -25.97 -4.83
N ILE A 164 -20.56 -25.05 -4.20
CA ILE A 164 -20.73 -23.60 -4.42
C ILE A 164 -20.44 -23.24 -5.88
N ARG A 165 -19.41 -23.84 -6.48
CA ARG A 165 -19.05 -23.60 -7.89
C ARG A 165 -20.14 -24.08 -8.85
N ILE A 166 -20.63 -25.31 -8.65
CA ILE A 166 -21.71 -25.87 -9.46
C ILE A 166 -23.00 -25.03 -9.33
N ALA A 167 -23.35 -24.60 -8.12
CA ALA A 167 -24.51 -23.74 -7.91
C ALA A 167 -24.38 -22.38 -8.61
N TYR A 168 -23.17 -21.81 -8.63
CA TYR A 168 -22.89 -20.56 -9.34
C TYR A 168 -23.01 -20.73 -10.86
N ASP A 169 -22.48 -21.82 -11.42
CA ASP A 169 -22.53 -22.11 -12.86
C ASP A 169 -24.00 -22.32 -13.31
N HIS A 170 -24.79 -23.08 -12.55
CA HIS A 170 -26.22 -23.28 -12.82
C HIS A 170 -27.03 -21.97 -12.74
N MET A 171 -26.70 -21.09 -11.79
CA MET A 171 -27.34 -19.78 -11.67
C MET A 171 -26.98 -18.86 -12.84
N MET A 172 -25.79 -18.99 -13.42
CA MET A 172 -25.36 -18.22 -14.60
C MET A 172 -26.01 -18.75 -15.88
N GLU A 173 -26.16 -20.07 -16.03
CA GLU A 173 -26.84 -20.69 -17.17
C GLU A 173 -28.33 -20.29 -17.23
N HIS A 174 -29.03 -20.29 -16.08
CA HIS A 174 -30.43 -19.85 -16.03
C HIS A 174 -30.62 -18.36 -16.31
N ARG A 175 -29.61 -17.53 -16.03
CA ARG A 175 -29.64 -16.09 -16.31
C ARG A 175 -29.48 -15.79 -17.81
N CYS A 176 -28.90 -16.70 -18.58
CA CYS A 176 -28.78 -16.60 -20.05
C CYS A 176 -30.03 -17.08 -20.82
N THR A 177 -30.92 -17.87 -20.21
CA THR A 177 -32.12 -18.40 -20.87
C THR A 177 -33.39 -17.58 -20.66
N THR A 178 -33.37 -16.59 -19.78
CA THR A 178 -34.49 -15.69 -19.50
C THR A 178 -34.13 -14.25 -19.86
N THR A 179 -34.03 -13.99 -21.16
CA THR A 179 -34.14 -12.66 -21.75
C THR A 179 -35.17 -12.77 -22.89
N PRO A 180 -36.32 -12.07 -22.83
CA PRO A 180 -37.20 -11.95 -23.98
C PRO A 180 -36.54 -11.16 -25.11
#